data_AF-A0A0A1WIL6-F1
#
_entry.id   AF-A0A0A1WIL6-F1
#
_cell.length_a   1.000
_cell.length_b   1.000
_cell.length_c   1.000
_cell.angle_alpha   90.00
_cell.angle_beta   90.00
_cell.angle_gamma   90.00
#
_symmetry.space_group_name_H-M   'P 1'
#
loop_
_entity.id
_entity.type
_entity.pdbx_description
1 polymer ?
#
loop_
_entity_poly.entity_id
_entity_poly.type
_entity_poly.pdbx_seq_one_letter_code
_entity_poly.pdbx_strand_id
1 'polypeptide(L)'
;MYQNAVAAALAEVGIPIFAWRGETEEDFWWCLDKCVNSEHWHPNLILDDGGDATHLMWKKYPILFKAIKGIVEESLTGVHRLYQLVKTGKLTVPAINVNDSVTKARFDNFYNSKDSILDSLKRSTDIMFAGKQVVVCGYGDVGKGCAQSLRGQGCIVYVTEIDPICALQASMDGFRVVRLNEIVRQVDIVVTATGNKNVVTKDHMDRMKSGCIVCNMGHSNSEIDVVCAICCMFNANSKYIRLPRYNILMKSSITTNREQLYHIFLIVAI
;
A
#
# COMPACT_ATOMS: atom_id res chain seq x y z
N MET A 1 -1.03 2.03 9.25
CA MET A 1 -0.24 1.64 10.44
C MET A 1 -0.99 2.06 11.69
N TYR A 2 -1.42 1.11 12.51
CA TYR A 2 -2.04 1.44 13.79
C TYR A 2 -1.01 2.03 14.75
N GLN A 3 -1.40 3.11 15.42
CA GLN A 3 -0.64 3.69 16.50
C GLN A 3 -1.23 3.17 17.80
N ASN A 4 -0.54 2.23 18.46
CA ASN A 4 -1.05 1.57 19.67
C ASN A 4 -1.46 2.56 20.76
N ALA A 5 -0.76 3.71 20.87
CA ALA A 5 -1.13 4.76 21.81
C ALA A 5 -2.50 5.39 21.48
N VAL A 6 -2.84 5.57 20.21
CA VAL A 6 -4.15 6.08 19.77
C VAL A 6 -5.23 5.05 20.06
N ALA A 7 -4.97 3.77 19.74
CA ALA A 7 -5.91 2.70 20.03
C ALA A 7 -6.18 2.56 21.54
N ALA A 8 -5.13 2.64 22.36
CA ALA A 8 -5.25 2.62 23.81
C ALA A 8 -6.05 3.82 24.35
N ALA A 9 -5.78 5.03 23.85
CA ALA A 9 -6.52 6.22 24.28
C ALA A 9 -8.02 6.15 23.93
N LEU A 10 -8.36 5.62 22.74
CA LEU A 10 -9.76 5.41 22.34
C LEU A 10 -10.45 4.35 23.22
N ALA A 11 -9.75 3.25 23.52
CA ALA A 11 -10.25 2.23 24.41
C ALA A 11 -10.46 2.76 25.85
N GLU A 12 -9.55 3.61 26.35
CA GLU A 12 -9.62 4.21 27.68
C GLU A 12 -10.86 5.09 27.86
N VAL A 13 -11.28 5.81 26.82
CA VAL A 13 -12.53 6.61 26.83
C VAL A 13 -13.78 5.79 26.49
N GLY A 14 -13.66 4.47 26.38
CA GLY A 14 -14.78 3.55 26.16
C GLY A 14 -15.28 3.48 24.71
N ILE A 15 -14.49 3.96 23.73
CA ILE A 15 -14.82 3.78 22.31
C ILE A 15 -14.40 2.36 21.90
N PRO A 16 -15.32 1.53 21.35
CA PRO A 16 -14.95 0.20 20.87
C PRO A 16 -13.95 0.28 19.73
N ILE A 17 -12.76 -0.24 19.95
CA ILE A 17 -11.67 -0.28 18.98
C ILE A 17 -10.99 -1.65 19.03
N PHE A 18 -10.83 -2.24 17.85
CA PHE A 18 -10.19 -3.54 17.65
C PHE A 18 -9.09 -3.31 16.64
N ALA A 19 -7.92 -2.88 17.13
CA ALA A 19 -6.78 -2.58 16.28
C ALA A 19 -5.48 -2.55 17.09
N TRP A 20 -4.42 -3.15 16.57
CA TRP A 20 -3.07 -3.03 17.10
C TRP A 20 -2.02 -3.21 16.01
N ARG A 21 -0.81 -2.72 16.28
CA ARG A 21 0.31 -2.90 15.37
C ARG A 21 0.80 -4.35 15.39
N GLY A 22 0.90 -4.97 14.21
CA GLY A 22 1.43 -6.32 14.03
C GLY A 22 0.37 -7.42 14.13
N GLU A 23 -0.84 -7.14 13.65
CA GLU A 23 -1.92 -8.11 13.45
C GLU A 23 -1.55 -9.20 12.44
N THR A 24 -2.03 -10.42 12.67
CA THR A 24 -2.11 -11.44 11.61
C THR A 24 -3.27 -11.11 10.65
N GLU A 25 -3.36 -11.84 9.53
CA GLU A 25 -4.52 -11.72 8.63
C GLU A 25 -5.81 -12.15 9.36
N GLU A 26 -5.74 -13.21 10.17
CA GLU A 26 -6.87 -13.66 10.97
C GLU A 26 -7.31 -12.61 11.99
N ASP A 27 -6.35 -11.94 12.64
CA ASP A 27 -6.62 -10.85 13.59
C ASP A 27 -7.32 -9.68 12.89
N PHE A 28 -6.87 -9.31 11.68
CA PHE A 28 -7.47 -8.24 10.89
C PHE A 28 -8.94 -8.51 10.56
N TRP A 29 -9.23 -9.70 10.02
CA TRP A 29 -10.61 -10.09 9.70
C TRP A 29 -11.45 -10.23 10.96
N TRP A 30 -10.88 -10.71 12.07
CA TRP A 30 -11.55 -10.75 13.36
C TRP A 30 -11.91 -9.34 13.86
N CYS A 31 -11.01 -8.37 13.72
CA CYS A 31 -11.26 -6.98 14.11
C CYS A 31 -12.42 -6.38 13.31
N LEU A 32 -12.43 -6.55 11.98
CA LEU A 32 -13.54 -6.10 11.13
C LEU A 32 -14.85 -6.81 11.50
N ASP A 33 -14.80 -8.11 11.79
CA ASP A 33 -15.96 -8.88 12.23
C ASP A 33 -16.58 -8.31 13.51
N LYS A 34 -15.73 -7.94 14.49
CA LYS A 34 -16.18 -7.34 15.75
C LYS A 34 -16.80 -5.96 15.59
N CYS A 35 -16.38 -5.18 14.60
CA CYS A 35 -17.01 -3.90 14.28
C CYS A 35 -18.44 -4.08 13.73
N VAL A 36 -18.69 -5.16 13.00
CA VAL A 36 -19.99 -5.44 12.36
C VAL A 36 -20.93 -6.23 13.26
N ASN A 37 -20.42 -7.26 13.91
CA ASN A 37 -21.17 -8.22 14.72
C ASN A 37 -20.94 -7.94 16.21
N SER A 38 -21.58 -6.88 16.69
CA SER A 38 -21.55 -6.47 18.09
C SER A 38 -22.86 -6.81 18.80
N GLU A 39 -22.78 -7.16 20.08
CA GLU A 39 -23.94 -7.37 20.93
C GLU A 39 -24.65 -6.05 21.30
N HIS A 40 -23.93 -4.92 21.19
CA HIS A 40 -24.40 -3.62 21.69
C HIS A 40 -24.81 -2.64 20.59
N TRP A 41 -24.42 -2.87 19.33
CA TRP A 41 -24.77 -2.00 18.22
C TRP A 41 -24.93 -2.78 16.91
N HIS A 42 -25.64 -2.16 15.97
CA HIS A 42 -25.69 -2.60 14.58
C HIS A 42 -25.22 -1.45 13.68
N PRO A 43 -24.27 -1.70 12.75
CA PRO A 43 -23.79 -0.66 11.86
C PRO A 43 -24.92 -0.18 10.95
N ASN A 44 -25.07 1.12 10.81
CA ASN A 44 -26.01 1.76 9.89
C ASN A 44 -25.32 2.60 8.81
N LEU A 45 -23.99 2.70 8.85
CA LEU A 45 -23.12 3.39 7.91
C LEU A 45 -21.78 2.65 7.85
N ILE A 46 -21.12 2.71 6.69
CA ILE A 46 -19.73 2.24 6.53
C ILE A 46 -18.84 3.44 6.18
N LEU A 47 -17.76 3.61 6.93
CA LEU A 47 -16.63 4.45 6.55
C LEU A 47 -15.48 3.49 6.22
N ASP A 48 -15.08 3.43 4.96
CA ASP A 48 -14.17 2.42 4.42
C ASP A 48 -12.95 3.05 3.76
N ASP A 49 -11.82 2.37 3.89
CA ASP A 49 -10.55 2.66 3.20
C ASP A 49 -10.05 1.34 2.63
N GLY A 50 -10.33 1.14 1.33
CA GLY A 50 -9.91 -0.04 0.56
C GLY A 50 -11.02 -0.98 0.14
N GLY A 51 -12.21 -0.80 0.69
CA GLY A 51 -13.39 -1.60 0.38
C GLY A 51 -13.46 -2.94 1.11
N ASP A 52 -12.63 -3.18 2.12
CA ASP A 52 -12.58 -4.47 2.84
C ASP A 52 -13.75 -4.62 3.82
N ALA A 53 -14.13 -3.56 4.53
CA ALA A 53 -15.31 -3.58 5.40
C ALA A 53 -16.59 -3.76 4.57
N THR A 54 -16.69 -3.04 3.45
CA THR A 54 -17.77 -3.18 2.47
C THR A 54 -17.84 -4.60 1.93
N HIS A 55 -16.70 -5.18 1.55
CA HIS A 55 -16.64 -6.55 1.03
C HIS A 55 -17.06 -7.58 2.09
N LEU A 56 -16.57 -7.45 3.32
CA LEU A 56 -16.93 -8.33 4.43
C LEU A 56 -18.43 -8.28 4.70
N MET A 57 -19.01 -7.08 4.86
CA MET A 57 -20.44 -6.93 5.14
C MET A 57 -21.29 -7.45 3.99
N TRP A 58 -20.93 -7.14 2.75
CA TRP A 58 -21.66 -7.60 1.57
C TRP A 58 -21.67 -9.14 1.46
N LYS A 59 -20.53 -9.78 1.75
CA LYS A 59 -20.35 -11.24 1.58
C LYS A 59 -20.86 -12.05 2.78
N LYS A 60 -20.53 -11.63 4.00
CA LYS A 60 -20.82 -12.38 5.25
C LYS A 60 -22.12 -11.94 5.93
N TYR A 61 -22.50 -10.66 5.79
CA TYR A 61 -23.66 -10.07 6.47
C TYR A 61 -24.64 -9.40 5.50
N PRO A 62 -25.16 -10.11 4.47
CA PRO A 62 -25.95 -9.50 3.39
C PRO A 62 -27.26 -8.86 3.88
N ILE A 63 -27.82 -9.33 4.99
CA ILE A 63 -29.04 -8.75 5.60
C ILE A 63 -28.70 -7.38 6.22
N LEU A 64 -27.63 -7.29 7.01
CA LEU A 64 -27.18 -6.02 7.60
C LEU A 64 -26.71 -5.04 6.51
N PHE A 65 -26.03 -5.54 5.48
CA PHE A 65 -25.58 -4.73 4.36
C PHE A 65 -26.74 -4.06 3.60
N LYS A 66 -27.95 -4.62 3.59
CA LYS A 66 -29.12 -3.94 3.01
C LYS A 66 -29.74 -2.90 3.95
N ALA A 67 -29.43 -2.95 5.24
CA ALA A 67 -29.96 -2.06 6.25
C ALA A 67 -29.09 -0.81 6.47
N ILE A 68 -27.85 -0.79 5.98
CA ILE A 68 -27.00 0.40 6.06
C ILE A 68 -27.53 1.51 5.14
N LYS A 69 -27.40 2.75 5.62
CA LYS A 69 -27.86 3.95 4.94
C LYS A 69 -26.90 4.42 3.85
N GLY A 70 -25.63 4.04 3.92
CA GLY A 70 -24.65 4.41 2.92
C GLY A 70 -23.22 4.04 3.30
N ILE A 71 -22.35 4.20 2.31
CA ILE A 71 -20.92 3.94 2.36
C ILE A 71 -20.17 5.23 2.03
N VAL A 72 -19.08 5.49 2.72
CA VAL A 72 -18.11 6.53 2.36
C VAL A 72 -16.79 5.82 2.13
N GLU A 73 -16.22 5.96 0.93
CA GLU A 73 -14.97 5.30 0.56
C GLU A 73 -13.88 6.34 0.27
N GLU A 74 -12.74 6.15 0.91
CA GLU A 74 -11.62 7.10 0.91
C GLU A 74 -10.56 6.79 -0.17
N SER A 75 -10.38 5.52 -0.55
CA SER A 75 -9.27 5.09 -1.41
C SER A 75 -9.65 4.87 -2.87
N LEU A 76 -8.69 5.06 -3.79
CA LEU A 76 -8.89 4.76 -5.21
C LEU A 76 -9.23 3.26 -5.45
N THR A 77 -8.56 2.37 -4.71
CA THR A 77 -8.79 0.91 -4.82
C THR A 77 -10.21 0.54 -4.41
N GLY A 78 -10.67 1.03 -3.27
CA GLY A 78 -12.03 0.78 -2.79
C GLY A 78 -13.09 1.39 -3.70
N VAL A 79 -12.86 2.61 -4.21
CA VAL A 79 -13.75 3.24 -5.21
C VAL A 79 -13.86 2.36 -6.46
N HIS A 80 -12.75 1.80 -6.94
CA HIS A 80 -12.78 0.90 -8.09
C HIS A 80 -13.62 -0.36 -7.81
N ARG A 81 -13.51 -0.94 -6.60
CA ARG A 81 -14.34 -2.09 -6.17
C ARG A 81 -15.82 -1.71 -6.10
N LEU A 82 -16.15 -0.52 -5.60
CA LEU A 82 -17.52 -0.01 -5.60
C LEU A 82 -18.08 0.13 -7.03
N TYR A 83 -17.31 0.69 -7.97
CA TYR A 83 -17.72 0.75 -9.38
C TYR A 83 -17.94 -0.64 -9.99
N GLN A 84 -17.15 -1.65 -9.61
CA GLN A 84 -17.39 -3.04 -10.04
C GLN A 84 -18.72 -3.58 -9.49
N LEU A 85 -19.07 -3.27 -8.23
CA LEU A 85 -20.37 -3.64 -7.64
C LEU A 85 -21.53 -2.91 -8.33
N VAL A 86 -21.36 -1.63 -8.70
CA VAL A 86 -22.36 -0.88 -9.48
C VAL A 86 -22.55 -1.50 -10.86
N LYS A 87 -21.47 -1.78 -11.60
CA LYS A 87 -21.52 -2.39 -12.94
C LYS A 87 -22.19 -3.76 -12.94
N THR A 88 -22.03 -4.52 -11.86
CA THR A 88 -22.66 -5.83 -11.70
C THR A 88 -24.07 -5.77 -11.10
N GLY A 89 -24.60 -4.57 -10.78
CA GLY A 89 -25.92 -4.39 -10.18
C GLY A 89 -26.03 -4.91 -8.74
N LYS A 90 -24.90 -5.10 -8.06
CA LYS A 90 -24.81 -5.72 -6.73
C LYS A 90 -24.73 -4.70 -5.59
N LEU A 91 -24.42 -3.44 -5.89
CA LEU A 91 -24.40 -2.38 -4.88
C LEU A 91 -25.84 -1.96 -4.54
N THR A 92 -26.32 -2.36 -3.36
CA THR A 92 -27.71 -2.10 -2.92
C THR A 92 -27.87 -0.83 -2.08
N VAL A 93 -26.77 -0.12 -1.82
CA VAL A 93 -26.73 1.03 -0.91
C VAL A 93 -25.99 2.20 -1.56
N PRO A 94 -26.35 3.45 -1.26
CA PRO A 94 -25.65 4.59 -1.82
C PRO A 94 -24.21 4.67 -1.29
N ALA A 95 -23.27 5.06 -2.14
CA ALA A 95 -21.88 5.22 -1.79
C ALA A 95 -21.36 6.60 -2.22
N ILE A 96 -20.58 7.24 -1.36
CA ILE A 96 -19.89 8.50 -1.61
C ILE A 96 -18.42 8.21 -1.85
N ASN A 97 -17.94 8.62 -3.02
CA ASN A 97 -16.53 8.61 -3.37
C ASN A 97 -15.86 9.87 -2.79
N VAL A 98 -15.11 9.70 -1.70
CA VAL A 98 -14.32 10.79 -1.10
C VAL A 98 -12.98 10.94 -1.78
N ASN A 99 -12.41 9.85 -2.31
CA ASN A 99 -11.11 9.87 -2.98
C ASN A 99 -11.01 10.95 -4.05
N ASP A 100 -12.04 11.09 -4.89
CA ASP A 100 -12.05 12.01 -6.03
C ASP A 100 -12.44 13.45 -5.66
N SER A 101 -12.68 13.72 -4.36
CA SER A 101 -12.77 15.09 -3.88
C SER A 101 -11.43 15.78 -4.10
N VAL A 102 -11.45 17.00 -4.67
CA VAL A 102 -10.22 17.76 -4.99
C VAL A 102 -9.31 17.91 -3.78
N THR A 103 -9.90 18.18 -2.61
CA THR A 103 -9.19 18.33 -1.34
C THR A 103 -8.58 17.02 -0.86
N LYS A 104 -9.15 15.86 -1.17
CA LYS A 104 -8.57 14.56 -0.84
C LYS A 104 -7.44 14.24 -1.81
N ALA A 105 -7.76 14.10 -3.09
CA ALA A 105 -6.80 13.67 -4.10
C ALA A 105 -5.54 14.57 -4.14
N ARG A 106 -5.69 15.89 -4.04
CA ARG A 106 -4.55 16.80 -4.13
C ARG A 106 -3.75 16.93 -2.83
N PHE A 107 -4.36 16.69 -1.67
CA PHE A 107 -3.64 16.85 -0.40
C PHE A 107 -3.15 15.54 0.17
N ASP A 108 -4.04 14.56 0.29
CA ASP A 108 -3.65 13.27 0.81
C ASP A 108 -2.81 12.50 -0.24
N ASN A 109 -3.36 12.22 -1.42
CA ASN A 109 -2.61 11.39 -2.37
C ASN A 109 -1.31 12.05 -2.84
N PHE A 110 -1.27 13.38 -3.03
CA PHE A 110 -0.08 14.08 -3.52
C PHE A 110 0.82 14.66 -2.42
N TYR A 111 0.34 15.60 -1.60
CA TYR A 111 1.20 16.27 -0.60
C TYR A 111 1.60 15.34 0.56
N ASN A 112 0.70 14.51 1.09
CA ASN A 112 1.05 13.60 2.18
C ASN A 112 2.02 12.50 1.69
N SER A 113 1.82 11.95 0.49
CA SER A 113 2.77 10.99 -0.12
C SER A 113 4.16 11.59 -0.35
N LYS A 114 4.23 12.88 -0.66
CA LYS A 114 5.49 13.61 -0.81
C LYS A 114 6.30 13.61 0.50
N ASP A 115 5.66 13.79 1.65
CA ASP A 115 6.38 13.84 2.93
C ASP A 115 6.64 12.44 3.51
N SER A 116 5.63 11.56 3.44
CA SER A 116 5.65 10.24 4.08
C SER A 116 6.65 9.27 3.47
N ILE A 117 6.93 9.32 2.16
CA ILE A 117 7.92 8.44 1.52
C ILE A 117 9.32 8.64 2.12
N LEU A 118 9.75 9.89 2.30
CA LEU A 118 11.08 10.19 2.84
C LEU A 118 11.17 9.83 4.30
N ASP A 119 10.14 10.15 5.09
CA ASP A 119 10.09 9.79 6.50
C ASP A 119 10.19 8.27 6.67
N SER A 120 9.47 7.51 5.85
CA SER A 120 9.45 6.06 5.91
C SER A 120 10.76 5.41 5.47
N LEU A 121 11.36 5.89 4.38
CA LEU A 121 12.66 5.40 3.94
C LEU A 121 13.76 5.74 4.95
N LYS A 122 13.79 6.98 5.48
CA LYS A 122 14.74 7.39 6.53
C LYS A 122 14.64 6.50 7.76
N ARG A 123 13.44 6.40 8.36
CA ARG A 123 13.19 5.61 9.57
C ARG A 123 13.42 4.11 9.45
N SER A 124 13.57 3.61 8.23
CA SER A 124 13.72 2.18 7.97
C SER A 124 15.13 1.81 7.53
N THR A 125 15.87 2.74 6.91
CA THR A 125 17.15 2.41 6.27
C THR A 125 18.31 3.30 6.65
N ASP A 126 18.04 4.52 7.15
CA ASP A 126 19.05 5.54 7.45
C ASP A 126 20.07 5.78 6.32
N ILE A 127 19.71 5.52 5.06
CA ILE A 127 20.61 5.72 3.91
C ILE A 127 20.70 7.18 3.49
N MET A 128 21.80 7.52 2.81
CA MET A 128 21.92 8.76 2.05
C MET A 128 21.10 8.69 0.75
N PHE A 129 20.31 9.73 0.44
CA PHE A 129 19.48 9.78 -0.78
C PHE A 129 20.20 10.40 -1.98
N ALA A 130 21.02 11.42 -1.75
CA ALA A 130 21.65 12.16 -2.83
C ALA A 130 22.53 11.26 -3.71
N GLY A 131 22.40 11.39 -5.03
CA GLY A 131 23.14 10.60 -6.01
C GLY A 131 22.60 9.18 -6.25
N LYS A 132 21.63 8.71 -5.45
CA LYS A 132 21.00 7.41 -5.69
C LYS A 132 20.06 7.45 -6.90
N GLN A 133 20.05 6.37 -7.65
CA GLN A 133 19.13 6.16 -8.77
C GLN A 133 17.83 5.53 -8.25
N VAL A 134 16.71 6.20 -8.45
CA VAL A 134 15.41 5.76 -7.95
C VAL A 134 14.44 5.60 -9.10
N VAL A 135 13.67 4.52 -9.14
CA VAL A 135 12.55 4.37 -10.06
C VAL A 135 11.24 4.44 -9.30
N VAL A 136 10.34 5.30 -9.79
CA VAL A 136 8.95 5.38 -9.32
C VAL A 136 8.05 4.75 -10.39
N CYS A 137 7.40 3.66 -10.03
CA CYS A 137 6.45 2.96 -10.89
C CYS A 137 5.05 3.53 -10.66
N GLY A 138 4.52 4.23 -11.66
CA GLY A 138 3.28 5.00 -11.57
C GLY A 138 3.55 6.49 -11.34
N TYR A 139 2.85 7.34 -12.08
CA TYR A 139 2.94 8.80 -12.05
C TYR A 139 1.56 9.46 -11.91
N GLY A 140 0.67 8.80 -11.17
CA GLY A 140 -0.54 9.41 -10.60
C GLY A 140 -0.21 10.40 -9.47
N ASP A 141 -1.21 10.81 -8.68
CA ASP A 141 -0.99 11.79 -7.59
C ASP A 141 0.05 11.32 -6.55
N VAL A 142 0.00 10.03 -6.14
CA VAL A 142 1.01 9.43 -5.23
C VAL A 142 2.39 9.42 -5.88
N GLY A 143 2.49 8.90 -7.11
CA GLY A 143 3.75 8.81 -7.85
C GLY A 143 4.41 10.17 -8.07
N LYS A 144 3.64 11.21 -8.38
CA LYS A 144 4.10 12.60 -8.51
C LYS A 144 4.68 13.13 -7.19
N GLY A 145 3.97 12.91 -6.08
CA GLY A 145 4.43 13.29 -4.74
C GLY A 145 5.77 12.63 -4.41
N CYS A 146 5.86 11.31 -4.62
CA CYS A 146 7.08 10.53 -4.40
C CYS A 146 8.26 11.01 -5.25
N ALA A 147 8.04 11.16 -6.56
CA ALA A 147 9.08 11.55 -7.51
C ALA A 147 9.64 12.95 -7.21
N GLN A 148 8.77 13.92 -6.89
CA GLN A 148 9.20 15.26 -6.50
C GLN A 148 10.00 15.26 -5.20
N SER A 149 9.55 14.50 -4.20
CA SER A 149 10.21 14.43 -2.91
C SER A 149 11.63 13.85 -3.00
N LEU A 150 11.76 12.73 -3.71
CA LEU A 150 13.04 12.05 -3.92
C LEU A 150 14.01 12.91 -4.74
N ARG A 151 13.53 13.57 -5.81
CA ARG A 151 14.34 14.54 -6.56
C ARG A 151 14.79 15.71 -5.69
N GLY A 152 13.93 16.19 -4.79
CA GLY A 152 14.26 17.23 -3.82
C GLY A 152 15.37 16.84 -2.84
N GLN A 153 15.58 15.54 -2.57
CA GLN A 153 16.70 15.03 -1.77
C GLN A 153 17.96 14.72 -2.62
N GLY A 154 17.98 15.10 -3.89
CA GLY A 154 19.11 14.89 -4.79
C GLY A 154 19.19 13.48 -5.40
N CYS A 155 18.10 12.70 -5.36
CA CYS A 155 18.03 11.45 -6.11
C CYS A 155 17.91 11.71 -7.62
N ILE A 156 18.45 10.79 -8.42
CA ILE A 156 18.21 10.72 -9.86
C ILE A 156 16.96 9.86 -10.05
N VAL A 157 15.84 10.49 -10.39
CA VAL A 157 14.53 9.82 -10.44
C VAL A 157 14.15 9.46 -11.88
N TYR A 158 13.81 8.19 -12.08
CA TYR A 158 13.20 7.62 -13.27
C TYR A 158 11.74 7.31 -12.99
N VAL A 159 10.90 7.37 -14.01
CA VAL A 159 9.46 7.08 -13.91
C VAL A 159 9.09 5.97 -14.88
N THR A 160 8.20 5.06 -14.49
CA THR A 160 7.55 4.13 -15.42
C THR A 160 6.05 4.39 -15.42
N GLU A 161 5.45 4.44 -16.60
CA GLU A 161 4.01 4.66 -16.76
C GLU A 161 3.44 3.84 -17.90
N ILE A 162 2.17 3.45 -17.74
CA ILE A 162 1.35 2.83 -18.78
C ILE A 162 0.44 3.87 -19.46
N ASP A 163 0.04 4.91 -18.74
CA ASP A 163 -0.80 5.98 -19.28
C ASP A 163 0.08 7.00 -20.03
N PRO A 164 -0.14 7.23 -21.34
CA PRO A 164 0.66 8.18 -22.12
C PRO A 164 0.54 9.62 -21.62
N ILE A 165 -0.57 10.02 -20.99
CA ILE A 165 -0.78 11.36 -20.46
C ILE A 165 0.11 11.56 -19.23
N CYS A 166 0.07 10.62 -18.28
CA CYS A 166 0.91 10.66 -17.09
C CYS A 166 2.40 10.56 -17.45
N ALA A 167 2.77 9.74 -18.44
CA ALA A 167 4.13 9.65 -18.96
C ALA A 167 4.60 10.99 -19.58
N LEU A 168 3.74 11.65 -20.37
CA LEU A 168 4.06 12.96 -20.93
C LEU A 168 4.24 14.01 -19.83
N GLN A 169 3.38 14.00 -18.80
CA GLN A 169 3.53 14.88 -17.64
C GLN A 169 4.85 14.65 -16.92
N ALA A 170 5.25 13.40 -16.65
CA ALA A 170 6.54 13.08 -16.06
C ALA A 170 7.71 13.64 -16.89
N SER A 171 7.61 13.53 -18.22
CA SER A 171 8.62 14.05 -19.14
C SER A 171 8.70 15.58 -19.09
N MET A 172 7.55 16.27 -19.05
CA MET A 172 7.48 17.73 -18.91
C MET A 172 7.99 18.23 -17.56
N ASP A 173 7.77 17.45 -16.49
CA ASP A 173 8.34 17.72 -15.16
C ASP A 173 9.86 17.45 -15.10
N GLY A 174 10.46 16.92 -16.18
CA GLY A 174 11.89 16.68 -16.30
C GLY A 174 12.36 15.32 -15.77
N PHE A 175 11.43 14.37 -15.58
CA PHE A 175 11.75 12.99 -15.26
C PHE A 175 11.91 12.16 -16.53
N ARG A 176 12.88 11.23 -16.53
CA ARG A 176 13.03 10.30 -17.65
C ARG A 176 12.04 9.15 -17.50
N VAL A 177 11.15 9.01 -18.48
CA VAL A 177 10.24 7.87 -18.58
C VAL A 177 10.96 6.69 -19.22
N VAL A 178 10.92 5.54 -18.56
CA VAL A 178 11.62 4.31 -18.97
C VAL A 178 10.74 3.08 -18.71
N ARG A 179 11.13 1.94 -19.28
CA ARG A 179 10.56 0.66 -18.85
C ARG A 179 11.38 0.12 -17.68
N LEU A 180 10.71 -0.45 -16.67
CA LEU A 180 11.38 -1.01 -15.49
C LEU A 180 12.51 -1.99 -15.88
N ASN A 181 12.24 -2.83 -16.87
CA ASN A 181 13.20 -3.80 -17.41
C ASN A 181 14.51 -3.21 -17.95
N GLU A 182 14.52 -1.94 -18.36
CA GLU A 182 15.70 -1.29 -18.93
C GLU A 182 16.67 -0.81 -17.85
N ILE A 183 16.16 -0.50 -16.65
CA ILE A 183 16.91 0.18 -15.59
C ILE A 183 17.00 -0.60 -14.28
N VAL A 184 16.31 -1.74 -14.16
CA VAL A 184 16.23 -2.53 -12.92
C VAL A 184 17.62 -2.93 -12.37
N ARG A 185 18.63 -3.08 -13.23
CA ARG A 185 20.00 -3.45 -12.85
C ARG A 185 20.82 -2.33 -12.21
N GLN A 186 20.43 -1.06 -12.40
CA GLN A 186 21.20 0.11 -11.96
C GLN A 186 20.58 0.87 -10.78
N VAL A 187 19.27 0.71 -10.55
CA VAL A 187 18.54 1.44 -9.51
C VAL A 187 18.93 1.02 -8.09
N ASP A 188 19.05 1.99 -7.20
CA ASP A 188 19.19 1.87 -5.75
C ASP A 188 17.88 1.67 -5.03
N ILE A 189 16.82 2.33 -5.53
CA ILE A 189 15.51 2.32 -4.88
C ILE A 189 14.43 2.13 -5.95
N VAL A 190 13.44 1.28 -5.64
CA VAL A 190 12.24 1.05 -6.43
C VAL A 190 11.05 1.42 -5.57
N VAL A 191 10.17 2.28 -6.08
CA VAL A 191 8.93 2.70 -5.41
C VAL A 191 7.75 2.32 -6.29
N THR A 192 6.84 1.49 -5.82
CA THR A 192 5.59 1.17 -6.54
C THR A 192 4.44 2.05 -6.03
N ALA A 193 3.70 2.68 -6.94
CA ALA A 193 2.59 3.59 -6.64
C ALA A 193 1.52 3.52 -7.75
N THR A 194 1.23 2.32 -8.25
CA THR A 194 0.36 2.11 -9.43
C THR A 194 -1.08 1.73 -9.07
N GLY A 195 -1.30 1.17 -7.88
CA GLY A 195 -2.54 0.49 -7.52
C GLY A 195 -2.79 -0.82 -8.30
N ASN A 196 -1.79 -1.35 -9.01
CA ASN A 196 -1.92 -2.51 -9.88
C ASN A 196 -1.06 -3.69 -9.40
N LYS A 197 -1.42 -4.90 -9.80
CA LYS A 197 -0.73 -6.13 -9.37
C LYS A 197 0.50 -6.41 -10.23
N ASN A 198 1.50 -7.09 -9.65
CA ASN A 198 2.66 -7.63 -10.36
C ASN A 198 3.50 -6.58 -11.10
N VAL A 199 3.66 -5.40 -10.51
CA VAL A 199 4.53 -4.33 -11.03
C VAL A 199 6.00 -4.75 -10.90
N VAL A 200 6.38 -5.24 -9.72
CA VAL A 200 7.70 -5.79 -9.44
C VAL A 200 7.58 -7.29 -9.26
N THR A 201 8.04 -8.03 -10.25
CA THR A 201 8.00 -9.50 -10.28
C THR A 201 9.31 -10.09 -9.75
N LYS A 202 9.32 -11.41 -9.55
CA LYS A 202 10.54 -12.15 -9.23
C LYS A 202 11.68 -11.91 -10.22
N ASP A 203 11.40 -11.94 -11.54
CA ASP A 203 12.42 -11.69 -12.57
C ASP A 203 13.07 -10.32 -12.41
N HIS A 204 12.28 -9.30 -12.07
CA HIS A 204 12.82 -7.97 -11.79
C HIS A 204 13.76 -8.01 -10.58
N MET A 205 13.34 -8.63 -9.47
CA MET A 205 14.15 -8.72 -8.25
C MET A 205 15.45 -9.50 -8.46
N ASP A 206 15.41 -10.61 -9.20
CA ASP A 206 16.60 -11.42 -9.52
C ASP A 206 17.65 -10.64 -10.35
N ARG A 207 17.22 -9.55 -11.01
CA ARG A 207 18.06 -8.67 -11.82
C ARG A 207 18.45 -7.37 -11.10
N MET A 208 17.93 -7.11 -9.89
CA MET A 208 18.29 -5.92 -9.13
C MET A 208 19.72 -6.03 -8.59
N LYS A 209 20.32 -4.88 -8.31
CA LYS A 209 21.63 -4.85 -7.66
C LYS A 209 21.55 -5.21 -6.19
N SER A 210 22.70 -5.63 -5.68
CA SER A 210 22.95 -5.73 -4.24
C SER A 210 22.70 -4.41 -3.53
N GLY A 211 21.99 -4.45 -2.41
CA GLY A 211 21.55 -3.30 -1.63
C GLY A 211 20.32 -2.56 -2.17
N CYS A 212 19.65 -3.04 -3.24
CA CYS A 212 18.50 -2.35 -3.83
C CYS A 212 17.30 -2.36 -2.87
N ILE A 213 16.75 -1.19 -2.58
CA ILE A 213 15.60 -1.01 -1.71
C ILE A 213 14.33 -0.99 -2.56
N VAL A 214 13.42 -1.91 -2.35
CA VAL A 214 12.09 -1.91 -2.98
C VAL A 214 11.07 -1.49 -1.92
N CYS A 215 10.16 -0.60 -2.27
CA CYS A 215 9.10 -0.13 -1.39
C CYS A 215 7.78 0.07 -2.15
N ASN A 216 6.67 -0.06 -1.44
CA ASN A 216 5.33 0.14 -1.98
C ASN A 216 4.63 1.31 -1.26
N MET A 217 4.18 2.29 -2.03
CA MET A 217 3.34 3.41 -1.59
C MET A 217 1.90 3.26 -2.07
N GLY A 218 1.60 2.21 -2.84
CA GLY A 218 0.25 1.84 -3.20
C GLY A 218 -0.52 1.24 -2.03
N HIS A 219 -1.82 1.10 -2.25
CA HIS A 219 -2.78 0.64 -1.25
C HIS A 219 -2.66 -0.87 -0.96
N SER A 220 -2.48 -1.71 -1.99
CA SER A 220 -2.34 -3.17 -1.86
C SER A 220 -0.88 -3.61 -1.88
N ASN A 221 -0.53 -4.64 -1.11
CA ASN A 221 0.78 -5.28 -1.15
C ASN A 221 1.06 -6.11 -2.43
N SER A 222 0.07 -6.24 -3.30
CA SER A 222 0.15 -7.04 -4.53
C SER A 222 0.93 -6.40 -5.68
N GLU A 223 1.38 -5.15 -5.53
CA GLU A 223 2.25 -4.50 -6.52
C GLU A 223 3.62 -5.20 -6.61
N ILE A 224 4.08 -5.80 -5.51
CA ILE A 224 5.36 -6.50 -5.39
C ILE A 224 5.08 -7.99 -5.13
N ASP A 225 5.75 -8.87 -5.86
CA ASP A 225 5.66 -10.32 -5.62
C ASP A 225 6.50 -10.73 -4.39
N VAL A 226 5.96 -10.44 -3.20
CA VAL A 226 6.60 -10.73 -1.91
C VAL A 226 6.70 -12.25 -1.66
N VAL A 227 5.74 -13.03 -2.16
CA VAL A 227 5.69 -14.49 -1.95
C VAL A 227 6.87 -15.16 -2.65
N CYS A 228 7.20 -14.76 -3.87
CA CYS A 228 8.39 -15.29 -4.54
C CYS A 228 9.69 -14.82 -3.91
N ALA A 229 9.74 -13.61 -3.34
CA ALA A 229 10.89 -13.14 -2.56
C ALA A 229 11.13 -14.05 -1.33
N ILE A 230 10.06 -14.44 -0.64
CA ILE A 230 10.11 -15.34 0.54
C ILE A 230 10.34 -16.81 0.12
N CYS A 231 9.81 -17.27 -1.02
CA CYS A 231 9.98 -18.66 -1.47
C CYS A 231 11.42 -18.97 -1.93
N CYS A 232 12.18 -17.95 -2.35
CA CYS A 232 13.64 -18.07 -2.52
C CYS A 232 14.39 -18.23 -1.17
N MET A 233 13.78 -17.91 -0.03
CA MET A 233 14.40 -17.98 1.32
C MET A 233 14.18 -19.32 2.05
N PHE A 234 13.12 -20.08 1.75
CA PHE A 234 12.76 -21.31 2.47
C PHE A 234 13.52 -22.57 1.98
N ASN A 235 14.86 -22.52 1.99
CA ASN A 235 15.70 -23.72 1.83
C ASN A 235 16.68 -23.95 3.00
N ALA A 236 16.45 -23.33 4.17
CA ALA A 236 17.24 -23.59 5.38
C ALA A 236 16.41 -23.50 6.67
N ASN A 237 16.32 -24.63 7.39
CA ASN A 237 15.73 -24.76 8.72
C ASN A 237 16.60 -24.02 9.78
N SER A 238 16.16 -22.88 10.31
CA SER A 238 16.62 -22.37 11.62
C SER A 238 15.75 -21.20 12.13
N LYS A 239 15.53 -21.16 13.45
CA LYS A 239 14.70 -20.16 14.17
C LYS A 239 15.35 -18.77 14.34
N TYR A 240 16.50 -18.53 13.72
CA TYR A 240 17.10 -17.21 13.45
C TYR A 240 17.84 -17.34 12.12
N ILE A 241 17.44 -16.62 11.07
CA ILE A 241 18.07 -16.72 9.75
C ILE A 241 18.89 -15.45 9.47
N ARG A 242 20.18 -15.52 9.80
CA ARG A 242 21.25 -14.86 9.02
C ARG A 242 21.65 -15.85 7.93
N LEU A 243 21.77 -15.44 6.65
CA LEU A 243 22.54 -16.03 5.51
C LEU A 243 22.01 -15.45 4.15
N PRO A 244 22.72 -15.56 3.00
CA PRO A 244 23.81 -14.71 2.52
C PRO A 244 23.45 -13.77 1.34
N ARG A 245 22.18 -13.62 0.94
CA ARG A 245 21.82 -12.88 -0.30
C ARG A 245 20.65 -11.88 -0.26
N TYR A 246 19.85 -11.79 0.81
CA TYR A 246 18.76 -10.81 0.85
C TYR A 246 18.52 -10.38 2.31
N ASN A 247 18.37 -9.08 2.58
CA ASN A 247 17.90 -8.58 3.88
C ASN A 247 16.53 -7.92 3.68
N ILE A 248 15.45 -8.61 4.03
CA ILE A 248 14.13 -7.98 4.07
C ILE A 248 14.03 -7.23 5.41
N LEU A 249 13.91 -5.90 5.36
CA LEU A 249 13.77 -5.09 6.56
C LEU A 249 12.27 -4.90 6.85
N MET A 250 11.67 -5.93 7.45
CA MET A 250 10.28 -5.92 7.90
C MET A 250 10.14 -5.08 9.17
N LYS A 251 9.45 -3.93 9.11
CA LYS A 251 9.02 -3.24 10.33
C LYS A 251 7.67 -3.84 10.79
N SER A 252 7.80 -4.94 11.57
CA SER A 252 6.86 -5.71 12.41
C SER A 252 5.93 -6.75 11.76
N SER A 253 6.24 -8.01 12.09
CA SER A 253 5.37 -9.16 12.46
C SER A 253 4.34 -9.70 11.47
N ILE A 254 4.71 -10.74 10.72
CA ILE A 254 4.15 -12.12 10.75
C ILE A 254 4.43 -12.83 9.42
N THR A 255 5.08 -13.99 9.55
CA THR A 255 5.23 -15.01 8.53
C THR A 255 3.99 -15.89 8.52
N THR A 256 3.23 -15.89 7.43
CA THR A 256 2.84 -17.03 6.58
C THR A 256 1.52 -16.73 5.85
N ASN A 257 1.53 -17.01 4.55
CA ASN A 257 0.41 -17.08 3.61
C ASN A 257 -0.41 -15.80 3.32
N ARG A 258 -0.35 -15.45 2.03
CA ARG A 258 -1.33 -14.74 1.18
C ARG A 258 -2.29 -13.73 1.81
N GLU A 259 -1.98 -12.48 1.45
CA GLU A 259 -2.88 -11.35 1.15
C GLU A 259 -3.26 -10.38 2.31
N GLN A 260 -2.95 -9.11 2.01
CA GLN A 260 -3.34 -7.83 2.62
C GLN A 260 -3.09 -7.55 4.10
N LEU A 261 -2.18 -6.58 4.34
CA LEU A 261 -2.28 -5.54 5.38
C LEU A 261 -1.24 -4.42 5.10
N TYR A 262 -1.62 -3.16 5.35
CA TYR A 262 -0.92 -1.95 4.93
C TYR A 262 0.43 -1.71 5.62
N HIS A 263 1.52 -1.78 4.85
CA HIS A 263 2.82 -1.20 5.20
C HIS A 263 3.63 -0.87 3.95
N ILE A 264 4.51 0.12 4.05
CA ILE A 264 5.62 0.30 3.11
C ILE A 264 6.47 -0.97 3.18
N PHE A 265 6.31 -1.81 2.17
CA PHE A 265 7.01 -3.09 2.04
C PHE A 265 8.46 -2.83 1.67
N LEU A 266 9.34 -2.68 2.65
CA LEU A 266 10.76 -2.47 2.39
C LEU A 266 11.49 -3.81 2.18
N ILE A 267 11.83 -4.13 0.94
CA ILE A 267 12.67 -5.29 0.60
C ILE A 267 14.04 -4.76 0.21
N VAL A 268 15.11 -5.11 0.94
CA VAL A 268 16.48 -4.79 0.52
C VAL A 268 17.07 -6.01 -0.16
N ALA A 269 17.19 -5.97 -1.49
CA ALA A 269 17.95 -6.96 -2.25
C ALA A 269 19.43 -6.86 -1.85
N ILE A 270 20.19 -7.96 -1.74
CA ILE A 270 21.67 -8.00 -1.65
C ILE A 270 22.16 -8.83 -2.85
#